data_AF-A0AAN9SRY0-F1
#
_entry.id   AF-A0AAN9SRY0-F1
#
_cell.length_a   1.000
_cell.length_b   1.000
_cell.length_c   1.000
_cell.angle_alpha   90.00
_cell.angle_beta   90.00
_cell.angle_gamma   90.00
#
_symmetry.space_group_name_H-M   'P 1'
#
loop_
_entity.id
_entity.type
_entity.pdbx_description
1 polymer ?
#
loop_
_entity_poly.entity_id
_entity_poly.type
_entity_poly.pdbx_seq_one_letter_code
_entity_poly.pdbx_strand_id
1 'polypeptide(L)'
;MEKPEDLGEARNLESLNLKGCMRLEQIHPSIGRLRKLSEVYLGSCCSLTYLPHFGEAISLEILDLSRCDELRFIDPSIGLLTNLIELSLKNSEIPDAIGNLCSLERLDLSGNSFATLPSLTKLSKLYHLDLQQCKHMKYLPQLPSSIGFKPSNGLFRSYDVGLFVFNCPKLVEREVSTTIGFPWRQQLTQAFHEEKSITIGSVIPGSTLPEVFNNQYDWTGNYVSKSIDTSPVMHDERWIGAELCVIFTVPCYIRIPVGFYGNRQLVSDGSDHMWLSFQPRDRILDGLNLKCYIVLGEGPGVHVEVKTYGYRWVYKDDPTCKRKHLAIEQSEGSTLEKRGKDAAYSSQENTINWLQN
;
A
#
# COMPACT_ATOMS: atom_id res chain seq x y z
N MET A 1 29.00 5.14 -25.72
CA MET A 1 27.57 4.99 -25.39
C MET A 1 26.83 4.82 -26.70
N GLU A 2 26.27 3.64 -26.94
CA GLU A 2 25.29 3.44 -28.01
C GLU A 2 24.02 4.23 -27.64
N LYS A 3 23.43 4.91 -28.62
CA LYS A 3 22.15 5.60 -28.41
C LYS A 3 21.06 4.54 -28.25
N PRO A 4 20.08 4.74 -27.34
CA PRO A 4 18.97 3.81 -27.23
C PRO A 4 18.18 3.77 -28.54
N GLU A 5 17.75 2.58 -28.95
CA GLU A 5 17.02 2.36 -30.21
C GLU A 5 15.68 3.10 -30.21
N ASP A 6 15.36 3.72 -31.34
CA ASP A 6 14.08 4.43 -31.51
C ASP A 6 12.92 3.42 -31.66
N LEU A 7 12.00 3.45 -30.70
CA LEU A 7 10.79 2.62 -30.69
C LEU A 7 9.58 3.28 -31.39
N GLY A 8 9.72 4.47 -31.98
CA GLY A 8 8.59 5.28 -32.47
C GLY A 8 7.79 4.63 -33.61
N GLU A 9 8.44 3.77 -34.41
CA GLU A 9 7.78 3.03 -35.48
C GLU A 9 7.00 1.80 -34.97
N ALA A 10 7.23 1.36 -33.73
CA ALA A 10 6.53 0.25 -33.10
C ALA A 10 5.12 0.65 -32.59
N ARG A 11 4.30 1.24 -33.47
CA ARG A 11 2.98 1.82 -33.12
C ARG A 11 1.94 0.85 -32.56
N ASN A 12 2.18 -0.45 -32.74
CA ASN A 12 1.35 -1.54 -32.23
C ASN A 12 1.95 -2.24 -31.00
N LEU A 13 3.05 -1.72 -30.44
CA LEU A 13 3.64 -2.28 -29.24
C LEU A 13 2.71 -2.07 -28.05
N GLU A 14 2.30 -3.18 -27.43
CA GLU A 14 1.44 -3.20 -26.24
C GLU A 14 2.24 -3.50 -24.97
N SER A 15 3.26 -4.36 -25.05
CA SER A 15 4.08 -4.74 -23.90
C SER A 15 5.57 -4.66 -24.26
N LEU A 16 6.35 -3.98 -23.42
CA LEU A 16 7.80 -3.90 -23.51
C LEU A 16 8.43 -4.51 -22.26
N ASN A 17 9.20 -5.58 -22.42
CA ASN A 17 9.92 -6.22 -21.32
C ASN A 17 11.43 -6.12 -21.53
N LEU A 18 12.07 -5.31 -20.70
CA LEU A 18 13.51 -5.11 -20.61
C LEU A 18 14.03 -5.47 -19.20
N LYS A 19 13.28 -6.29 -18.46
CA LYS A 19 13.60 -6.68 -17.09
C LYS A 19 14.98 -7.36 -17.03
N GLY A 20 15.81 -6.92 -16.11
CA GLY A 20 17.15 -7.47 -15.89
C GLY A 20 18.19 -7.05 -16.93
N CYS A 21 17.89 -6.07 -17.78
CA CYS A 21 18.88 -5.45 -18.66
C CYS A 21 19.86 -4.59 -17.83
N MET A 22 20.82 -5.24 -17.17
CA MET A 22 21.72 -4.61 -16.19
C MET A 22 22.59 -3.49 -16.76
N ARG A 23 22.81 -3.45 -18.09
CA ARG A 23 23.59 -2.42 -18.79
C ARG A 23 22.75 -1.33 -19.45
N LEU A 24 21.42 -1.39 -19.31
CA LEU A 24 20.52 -0.40 -19.89
C LEU A 24 20.66 0.91 -19.11
N GLU A 25 21.25 1.93 -19.72
CA GLU A 25 21.45 3.23 -19.08
C GLU A 25 20.26 4.19 -19.28
N GLN A 26 19.60 4.08 -20.44
CA GLN A 26 18.53 4.99 -20.89
C GLN A 26 17.58 4.24 -21.83
N ILE A 27 16.35 4.76 -21.94
CA ILE A 27 15.34 4.31 -22.91
C ILE A 27 15.06 5.46 -23.86
N HIS A 28 14.89 5.15 -25.15
CA HIS A 28 14.64 6.18 -26.14
C HIS A 28 13.31 6.90 -25.85
N PRO A 29 13.25 8.25 -25.92
CA PRO A 29 12.05 9.01 -25.57
C PRO A 29 10.79 8.70 -26.38
N SER A 30 10.92 8.06 -27.54
CA SER A 30 9.77 7.68 -28.36
C SER A 30 8.84 6.65 -27.69
N ILE A 31 9.30 5.93 -26.66
CA ILE A 31 8.41 5.08 -25.82
C ILE A 31 7.23 5.87 -25.26
N GLY A 32 7.46 7.14 -24.90
CA GLY A 32 6.44 8.03 -24.34
C GLY A 32 5.32 8.40 -25.31
N ARG A 33 5.48 8.09 -26.60
CA ARG A 33 4.49 8.36 -27.68
C ARG A 33 3.70 7.12 -28.09
N LEU A 34 4.01 5.95 -27.53
CA LEU A 34 3.37 4.69 -27.88
C LEU A 34 2.00 4.57 -27.22
N ARG A 35 0.96 5.03 -27.92
CA ARG A 35 -0.42 5.10 -27.38
C ARG A 35 -1.07 3.75 -27.10
N LYS A 36 -0.55 2.66 -27.65
CA LYS A 36 -1.02 1.28 -27.37
C LYS A 36 -0.22 0.57 -26.28
N LEU A 37 0.89 1.16 -25.84
CA LEU A 37 1.75 0.56 -24.83
C LEU A 37 0.99 0.55 -23.49
N SER A 38 0.66 -0.64 -23.02
CA SER A 38 -0.04 -0.90 -21.75
C SER A 38 0.89 -1.39 -20.67
N GLU A 39 2.03 -2.00 -21.03
CA GLU A 39 2.92 -2.61 -20.06
C GLU A 39 4.40 -2.29 -20.34
N VAL A 40 5.11 -1.83 -19.30
CA VAL A 40 6.55 -1.59 -19.34
C VAL A 40 7.23 -2.24 -18.14
N TYR A 41 8.08 -3.23 -18.41
CA TYR A 41 8.86 -3.92 -17.38
C TYR A 41 10.35 -3.57 -17.50
N LEU A 42 10.85 -2.85 -16.51
CA LEU A 42 12.24 -2.40 -16.39
C LEU A 42 12.91 -2.88 -15.11
N GLY A 43 12.24 -3.76 -14.35
CA GLY A 43 12.74 -4.23 -13.08
C GLY A 43 14.18 -4.77 -13.17
N SER A 44 15.02 -4.48 -12.17
CA SER A 44 16.44 -4.90 -12.11
C SER A 44 17.31 -4.35 -13.25
N CYS A 45 16.95 -3.22 -13.87
CA CYS A 45 17.86 -2.45 -14.72
C CYS A 45 18.75 -1.54 -13.87
N CYS A 46 19.76 -2.12 -13.23
CA CYS A 46 20.56 -1.43 -12.21
C CYS A 46 21.37 -0.23 -12.72
N SER A 47 21.67 -0.15 -14.02
CA SER A 47 22.35 1.01 -14.63
C SER A 47 21.41 2.07 -15.19
N LEU A 48 20.08 1.90 -15.09
CA LEU A 48 19.11 2.85 -15.64
C LEU A 48 19.13 4.14 -14.81
N THR A 49 19.52 5.25 -15.44
CA THR A 49 19.71 6.54 -14.73
C THR A 49 18.58 7.53 -14.97
N TYR A 50 17.87 7.40 -16.09
CA TYR A 50 16.83 8.33 -16.51
C TYR A 50 15.66 7.61 -17.17
N LEU A 51 14.45 8.09 -16.91
CA LEU A 51 13.24 7.69 -17.62
C LEU A 51 12.76 8.78 -18.56
N PRO A 52 12.35 8.41 -19.79
CA PRO A 52 11.74 9.36 -20.69
C PRO A 52 10.36 9.82 -20.18
N HIS A 53 9.90 10.96 -20.70
CA HIS A 53 8.57 11.49 -20.45
C HIS A 53 7.48 10.55 -21.01
N PHE A 54 6.49 10.19 -20.19
CA PHE A 54 5.42 9.26 -20.58
C PHE A 54 4.08 9.93 -20.94
N GLY A 55 4.02 11.25 -21.05
CA GLY A 55 2.73 11.97 -21.12
C GLY A 55 1.82 11.70 -22.33
N GLU A 56 2.26 10.97 -23.36
CA GLU A 56 1.37 10.48 -24.44
C GLU A 56 1.10 8.96 -24.40
N ALA A 57 1.73 8.22 -23.47
CA ALA A 57 1.52 6.78 -23.25
C ALA A 57 0.23 6.55 -22.43
N ILE A 58 -0.89 7.05 -22.95
CA ILE A 58 -2.17 7.13 -22.23
C ILE A 58 -2.78 5.76 -21.91
N SER A 59 -2.35 4.68 -22.55
CA SER A 59 -2.85 3.32 -22.28
C SER A 59 -2.00 2.57 -21.27
N LEU A 60 -0.95 3.19 -20.71
CA LEU A 60 -0.03 2.51 -19.81
C LEU A 60 -0.72 2.16 -18.49
N GLU A 61 -0.80 0.87 -18.22
CA GLU A 61 -1.44 0.27 -17.04
C GLU A 61 -0.41 -0.28 -16.04
N ILE A 62 0.74 -0.75 -16.52
CA ILE A 62 1.80 -1.33 -15.68
C ILE A 62 3.15 -0.68 -15.97
N LEU A 63 3.80 -0.19 -14.91
CA LEU A 63 5.16 0.32 -14.94
C LEU A 63 6.00 -0.29 -13.80
N ASP A 64 6.84 -1.28 -14.12
CA ASP A 64 7.77 -1.92 -13.17
C ASP A 64 9.17 -1.30 -13.27
N LEU A 65 9.53 -0.44 -12.31
CA LEU A 65 10.86 0.14 -12.12
C LEU A 65 11.52 -0.40 -10.85
N SER A 66 11.14 -1.60 -10.40
CA SER A 66 11.71 -2.23 -9.22
C SER A 66 13.21 -2.42 -9.38
N ARG A 67 14.01 -2.20 -8.31
CA ARG A 67 15.46 -2.47 -8.32
C ARG A 67 16.25 -1.73 -9.42
N CYS A 68 15.75 -0.58 -9.88
CA CYS A 68 16.52 0.37 -10.69
C CYS A 68 17.29 1.31 -9.76
N ASP A 69 18.36 0.81 -9.13
CA ASP A 69 19.00 1.49 -7.99
C ASP A 69 19.72 2.81 -8.36
N GLU A 70 20.11 3.00 -9.63
CA GLU A 70 20.72 4.25 -10.12
C GLU A 70 19.71 5.25 -10.69
N LEU A 71 18.41 4.95 -10.67
CA LEU A 71 17.38 5.85 -11.17
C LEU A 71 17.14 6.97 -10.15
N ARG A 72 17.75 8.15 -10.39
CA ARG A 72 17.74 9.27 -9.45
C ARG A 72 16.58 10.24 -9.64
N PHE A 73 16.08 10.37 -10.86
CA PHE A 73 15.04 11.35 -11.18
C PHE A 73 13.81 10.66 -11.78
N ILE A 74 12.65 10.93 -11.19
CA ILE A 74 11.35 10.59 -11.76
C ILE A 74 10.70 11.89 -12.22
N ASP A 75 10.44 11.98 -13.52
CA ASP A 75 9.79 13.15 -14.10
C ASP A 75 8.34 13.27 -13.60
N PRO A 76 7.86 14.46 -13.18
CA PRO A 76 6.50 14.67 -12.71
C PRO A 76 5.40 14.30 -13.73
N SER A 77 5.73 14.17 -15.01
CA SER A 77 4.83 13.65 -16.04
C SER A 77 4.32 12.23 -15.76
N ILE A 78 4.95 11.48 -14.85
CA ILE A 78 4.38 10.22 -14.34
C ILE A 78 2.94 10.41 -13.86
N GLY A 79 2.61 11.57 -13.27
CA GLY A 79 1.25 11.88 -12.80
C GLY A 79 0.22 12.08 -13.90
N LEU A 80 0.62 12.07 -15.18
CA LEU A 80 -0.29 12.09 -16.33
C LEU A 80 -0.80 10.69 -16.70
N LEU A 81 -0.20 9.64 -16.14
CA LEU A 81 -0.57 8.24 -16.38
C LEU A 81 -1.82 7.84 -15.59
N THR A 82 -2.95 8.47 -15.88
CA THR A 82 -4.20 8.29 -15.13
C THR A 82 -4.84 6.90 -15.27
N ASN A 83 -4.39 6.10 -16.24
CA ASN A 83 -4.77 4.70 -16.42
C ASN A 83 -3.81 3.71 -15.76
N LEU A 84 -2.75 4.19 -15.09
CA LEU A 84 -1.79 3.31 -14.42
C LEU A 84 -2.47 2.58 -13.26
N ILE A 85 -2.43 1.25 -13.30
CA ILE A 85 -2.99 0.33 -12.32
C ILE A 85 -1.89 -0.12 -11.36
N GLU A 86 -0.69 -0.40 -11.88
CA GLU A 86 0.44 -0.89 -11.10
C GLU A 86 1.70 -0.06 -11.32
N LEU A 87 2.31 0.35 -10.20
CA LEU A 87 3.58 1.07 -10.20
C LEU A 87 4.50 0.45 -9.14
N SER A 88 5.68 -0.02 -9.58
CA SER A 88 6.81 -0.27 -8.68
C SER A 88 7.92 0.72 -9.01
N LEU A 89 8.51 1.36 -8.00
CA LEU A 89 9.58 2.33 -8.25
C LEU A 89 10.63 2.34 -7.14
N LYS A 90 11.88 2.53 -7.55
CA LYS A 90 13.03 2.74 -6.67
C LYS A 90 13.54 4.17 -6.85
N ASN A 91 13.39 5.02 -5.84
CA ASN A 91 13.93 6.38 -5.82
C ASN A 91 14.08 6.92 -4.39
N SER A 92 15.02 7.84 -4.18
CA SER A 92 15.21 8.57 -2.91
C SER A 92 14.18 9.67 -2.68
N GLU A 93 13.55 10.18 -3.75
CA GLU A 93 12.53 11.21 -3.70
C GLU A 93 11.32 10.78 -4.55
N ILE A 94 10.15 10.77 -3.91
CA ILE A 94 8.89 10.38 -4.54
C ILE A 94 8.12 11.64 -4.92
N PRO A 95 7.87 11.91 -6.21
CA PRO A 95 7.22 13.17 -6.61
C PRO A 95 5.75 13.21 -6.18
N ASP A 96 5.26 14.40 -5.81
CA ASP A 96 3.84 14.64 -5.48
C ASP A 96 2.88 14.21 -6.60
N ALA A 97 3.37 14.19 -7.84
CA ALA A 97 2.65 13.73 -9.01
C ALA A 97 2.11 12.30 -8.90
N ILE A 98 2.71 11.43 -8.06
CA ILE A 98 2.16 10.10 -7.78
C ILE A 98 0.73 10.18 -7.24
N GLY A 99 0.40 11.22 -6.46
CA GLY A 99 -0.94 11.45 -5.95
C GLY A 99 -1.99 11.70 -7.05
N ASN A 100 -1.61 11.91 -8.31
CA ASN A 100 -2.54 12.10 -9.43
C ASN A 100 -2.93 10.80 -10.16
N LEU A 101 -2.32 9.66 -9.79
CA LEU A 101 -2.57 8.35 -10.41
C LEU A 101 -3.90 7.75 -9.91
N CYS A 102 -5.03 8.35 -10.30
CA CYS A 102 -6.35 8.03 -9.74
C CYS A 102 -6.84 6.58 -9.98
N SER A 103 -6.27 5.88 -10.97
CA SER A 103 -6.55 4.46 -11.22
C SER A 103 -5.60 3.50 -10.51
N LEU A 104 -4.60 4.00 -9.78
CA LEU A 104 -3.57 3.17 -9.19
C LEU A 104 -4.14 2.26 -8.11
N GLU A 105 -3.89 0.97 -8.29
CA GLU A 105 -4.39 -0.12 -7.44
C GLU A 105 -3.27 -0.70 -6.57
N ARG A 106 -2.06 -0.80 -7.14
CA ARG A 106 -0.88 -1.37 -6.50
C ARG A 106 0.30 -0.43 -6.60
N LEU A 107 0.86 -0.08 -5.44
CA LEU A 107 2.05 0.77 -5.33
C LEU A 107 3.11 0.05 -4.50
N ASP A 108 4.22 -0.31 -5.14
CA ASP A 108 5.40 -0.89 -4.49
C ASP A 108 6.54 0.13 -4.45
N LEU A 109 6.84 0.59 -3.24
CA LEU A 109 7.96 1.48 -2.92
C LEU A 109 8.96 0.79 -1.99
N SER A 110 8.99 -0.55 -1.97
CA SER A 110 9.84 -1.30 -1.07
C SER A 110 11.34 -1.05 -1.30
N GLY A 111 12.10 -1.08 -0.21
CA GLY A 111 13.55 -0.93 -0.19
C GLY A 111 14.05 0.48 -0.47
N ASN A 112 13.18 1.49 -0.51
CA ASN A 112 13.59 2.86 -0.77
C ASN A 112 14.23 3.54 0.44
N SER A 113 14.89 4.67 0.21
CA SER A 113 15.60 5.45 1.24
C SER A 113 15.02 6.84 1.44
N PHE A 114 13.77 7.10 1.02
CA PHE A 114 13.10 8.36 1.28
C PHE A 114 12.79 8.56 2.77
N ALA A 115 12.73 9.82 3.20
CA ALA A 115 12.33 10.18 4.57
C ALA A 115 10.81 10.36 4.73
N THR A 116 10.16 10.81 3.65
CA THR A 116 8.74 11.17 3.60
C THR A 116 8.13 10.72 2.27
N LEU A 117 6.81 10.57 2.26
CA LEU A 117 6.02 10.31 1.06
C LEU A 117 5.04 11.47 0.82
N PRO A 118 4.69 11.73 -0.45
CA PRO A 118 3.60 12.64 -0.77
C PRO A 118 2.26 12.09 -0.23
N SER A 119 1.26 12.96 -0.15
CA SER A 119 -0.09 12.52 0.21
C SER A 119 -0.64 11.55 -0.82
N LEU A 120 -1.23 10.44 -0.36
CA LEU A 120 -1.83 9.41 -1.20
C LEU A 120 -3.36 9.46 -1.17
N THR A 121 -3.98 10.49 -0.58
CA THR A 121 -5.43 10.56 -0.35
C THR A 121 -6.28 10.50 -1.62
N LYS A 122 -5.73 10.92 -2.76
CA LYS A 122 -6.39 10.89 -4.07
C LYS A 122 -6.38 9.51 -4.74
N LEU A 123 -5.59 8.56 -4.24
CA LEU A 123 -5.46 7.21 -4.80
C LEU A 123 -6.62 6.31 -4.35
N SER A 124 -7.85 6.70 -4.71
CA SER A 124 -9.09 6.02 -4.25
C SER A 124 -9.21 4.54 -4.62
N LYS A 125 -8.39 4.06 -5.57
CA LYS A 125 -8.31 2.66 -5.96
C LYS A 125 -7.15 1.89 -5.32
N LEU A 126 -6.33 2.52 -4.47
CA LEU A 126 -5.17 1.85 -3.90
C LEU A 126 -5.60 0.81 -2.86
N TYR A 127 -5.26 -0.45 -3.10
CA TYR A 127 -5.50 -1.54 -2.14
C TYR A 127 -4.23 -2.24 -1.66
N HIS A 128 -3.11 -2.03 -2.35
CA HIS A 128 -1.83 -2.62 -2.02
C HIS A 128 -0.78 -1.51 -1.94
N LEU A 129 -0.19 -1.34 -0.76
CA LEU A 129 0.91 -0.41 -0.54
C LEU A 129 2.07 -1.15 0.14
N ASP A 130 3.15 -1.34 -0.61
CA ASP A 130 4.39 -1.95 -0.10
C ASP A 130 5.44 -0.86 0.18
N LEU A 131 5.81 -0.74 1.46
CA LEU A 131 6.81 0.17 2.01
C LEU A 131 7.85 -0.60 2.84
N GLN A 132 7.99 -1.90 2.62
CA GLN A 132 8.97 -2.71 3.35
C GLN A 132 10.38 -2.19 3.12
N GLN A 133 11.27 -2.33 4.11
CA GLN A 133 12.68 -1.96 4.02
C GLN A 133 12.94 -0.48 3.72
N CYS A 134 11.96 0.40 3.99
CA CYS A 134 12.11 1.85 3.89
C CYS A 134 12.82 2.42 5.12
N LYS A 135 14.13 2.16 5.22
CA LYS A 135 14.94 2.38 6.45
C LYS A 135 15.06 3.83 6.91
N HIS A 136 14.73 4.78 6.04
CA HIS A 136 14.82 6.22 6.32
C HIS A 136 13.47 6.89 6.56
N MET A 137 12.36 6.19 6.30
CA MET A 137 11.02 6.72 6.42
C MET A 137 10.69 7.02 7.88
N LYS A 138 10.20 8.23 8.15
CA LYS A 138 9.86 8.69 9.51
C LYS A 138 8.36 8.66 9.81
N TYR A 139 7.54 8.86 8.78
CA TYR A 139 6.09 8.98 8.88
C TYR A 139 5.41 8.27 7.71
N LEU A 140 4.22 7.72 7.95
CA LEU A 140 3.34 7.22 6.89
C LEU A 140 2.52 8.38 6.32
N PRO A 141 2.30 8.44 5.00
CA PRO A 141 1.46 9.47 4.41
C PRO A 141 -0.01 9.27 4.80
N GLN A 142 -0.83 10.30 4.59
CA GLN A 142 -2.28 10.13 4.62
C GLN A 142 -2.69 9.17 3.49
N LEU A 143 -3.41 8.11 3.88
CA LEU A 143 -3.94 7.11 2.97
C LEU A 143 -5.37 7.48 2.52
N PRO A 144 -5.85 6.93 1.40
CA PRO A 144 -7.23 7.09 0.96
C PRO A 144 -8.23 6.73 2.07
N SER A 145 -9.28 7.54 2.20
CA SER A 145 -10.35 7.37 3.21
C SER A 145 -11.59 6.64 2.68
N SER A 146 -11.59 6.28 1.39
CA SER A 146 -12.65 5.52 0.75
C SER A 146 -12.03 4.61 -0.30
N ILE A 147 -12.44 3.35 -0.26
CA ILE A 147 -11.97 2.27 -1.12
C ILE A 147 -13.23 1.53 -1.54
N GLY A 148 -13.58 1.64 -2.82
CA GLY A 148 -14.86 1.16 -3.34
C GLY A 148 -14.78 0.87 -4.83
N PHE A 149 -14.04 -0.14 -5.21
CA PHE A 149 -13.88 -0.61 -6.59
C PHE A 149 -13.66 -2.12 -6.59
N LYS A 150 -13.87 -2.74 -7.74
CA LYS A 150 -13.45 -4.12 -7.98
C LYS A 150 -12.03 -4.11 -8.53
N PRO A 151 -11.10 -4.90 -7.99
CA PRO A 151 -9.73 -4.92 -8.49
C PRO A 151 -9.72 -5.27 -9.98
N SER A 152 -8.90 -4.55 -10.73
CA SER A 152 -8.66 -4.88 -12.13
C SER A 152 -7.89 -6.20 -12.21
N ASN A 153 -8.18 -7.02 -13.22
CA ASN A 153 -7.49 -8.29 -13.43
C ASN A 153 -6.07 -8.03 -13.98
N GLY A 154 -5.11 -7.73 -13.11
CA GLY A 154 -3.68 -7.61 -13.44
C GLY A 154 -2.96 -8.97 -13.53
N LEU A 155 -1.84 -9.01 -14.27
CA LEU A 155 -1.04 -10.23 -14.50
C LEU A 155 -0.24 -10.72 -13.27
N PHE A 156 -0.03 -9.87 -12.25
CA PHE A 156 0.62 -10.27 -11.01
C PHE A 156 -0.37 -11.04 -10.13
N ARG A 157 -0.29 -12.37 -10.19
CA ARG A 157 -1.18 -13.36 -9.54
C ARG A 157 -1.16 -13.40 -8.00
N SER A 158 -0.77 -12.32 -7.30
CA SER A 158 -0.87 -12.24 -5.84
C SER A 158 -1.81 -11.11 -5.44
N TYR A 159 -3.06 -11.45 -5.16
CA TYR A 159 -4.09 -10.54 -4.65
C TYR A 159 -3.87 -10.25 -3.15
N ASP A 160 -2.68 -9.76 -2.81
CA ASP A 160 -2.38 -9.34 -1.44
C ASP A 160 -2.93 -7.94 -1.25
N VAL A 161 -4.07 -7.83 -0.56
CA VAL A 161 -4.68 -6.57 -0.18
C VAL A 161 -4.15 -6.18 1.20
N GLY A 162 -3.48 -5.03 1.28
CA GLY A 162 -2.98 -4.56 2.57
C GLY A 162 -1.89 -3.51 2.53
N LEU A 163 -1.40 -3.22 3.72
CA LEU A 163 -0.28 -2.33 4.01
C LEU A 163 0.91 -3.14 4.49
N PHE A 164 2.04 -3.02 3.80
CA PHE A 164 3.24 -3.77 4.11
C PHE A 164 4.37 -2.82 4.49
N VAL A 165 4.63 -2.73 5.80
CA VAL A 165 5.64 -1.89 6.42
C VAL A 165 6.45 -2.79 7.35
N PHE A 166 7.45 -3.46 6.78
CA PHE A 166 8.36 -4.35 7.49
C PHE A 166 9.76 -3.75 7.51
N ASN A 167 10.47 -3.85 8.64
CA ASN A 167 11.85 -3.37 8.78
C ASN A 167 12.06 -1.89 8.41
N CYS A 168 11.22 -1.02 8.98
CA CYS A 168 11.30 0.44 8.84
C CYS A 168 11.67 1.08 10.20
N PRO A 169 12.91 0.95 10.68
CA PRO A 169 13.32 1.27 12.06
C PRO A 169 13.11 2.73 12.49
N LYS A 170 13.11 3.67 11.52
CA LYS A 170 12.94 5.10 11.80
C LYS A 170 11.48 5.54 11.80
N LEU A 171 10.54 4.65 11.46
CA LEU A 171 9.13 4.97 11.46
C LEU A 171 8.64 5.11 12.91
N VAL A 172 8.04 6.24 13.24
CA VAL A 172 7.51 6.47 14.59
C VAL A 172 6.31 5.54 14.83
N GLU A 173 6.54 4.47 15.62
CA GLU A 173 5.63 3.34 15.81
C GLU A 173 4.24 3.74 16.37
N ARG A 174 4.21 4.69 17.31
CA ARG A 174 3.09 4.83 18.26
C ARG A 174 1.87 5.58 17.73
N GLU A 175 2.05 6.51 16.79
CA GLU A 175 0.92 7.25 16.18
C GLU A 175 0.50 6.71 14.82
N VAL A 176 1.35 5.92 14.15
CA VAL A 176 1.19 5.59 12.73
C VAL A 176 0.57 4.21 12.49
N SER A 177 0.95 3.21 13.30
CA SER A 177 0.49 1.82 13.16
C SER A 177 -1.01 1.66 13.47
N THR A 178 -1.51 2.34 14.50
CA THR A 178 -2.90 2.27 14.96
C THR A 178 -3.81 3.37 14.42
N THR A 179 -3.30 4.56 14.09
CA THR A 179 -4.16 5.69 13.61
C THR A 179 -4.37 5.67 12.10
N ILE A 180 -3.41 5.17 11.34
CA ILE A 180 -3.46 5.16 9.87
C ILE A 180 -3.52 3.71 9.36
N GLY A 181 -2.55 2.87 9.73
CA GLY A 181 -2.43 1.52 9.20
C GLY A 181 -3.63 0.64 9.51
N PHE A 182 -4.00 0.52 10.79
CA PHE A 182 -5.13 -0.30 11.22
C PHE A 182 -6.49 0.17 10.65
N PRO A 183 -6.86 1.47 10.67
CA PRO A 183 -8.10 1.95 10.06
C PRO A 183 -8.15 1.79 8.54
N TRP A 184 -7.03 1.97 7.84
CA TRP A 184 -6.99 1.72 6.39
C TRP A 184 -7.17 0.23 6.08
N ARG A 185 -6.52 -0.64 6.86
CA ARG A 185 -6.74 -2.10 6.78
C ARG A 185 -8.22 -2.48 6.99
N GLN A 186 -8.91 -1.83 7.91
CA GLN A 186 -10.33 -2.12 8.16
C GLN A 186 -11.20 -1.71 6.97
N GLN A 187 -10.90 -0.57 6.35
CA GLN A 187 -11.57 -0.16 5.10
C GLN A 187 -11.35 -1.18 3.98
N LEU A 188 -10.12 -1.66 3.81
CA LEU A 188 -9.82 -2.73 2.85
C LEU A 188 -10.61 -4.02 3.15
N THR A 189 -10.69 -4.40 4.43
CA THR A 189 -11.47 -5.56 4.83
C THR A 189 -12.94 -5.39 4.46
N GLN A 190 -13.52 -4.22 4.75
CA GLN A 190 -14.90 -3.95 4.39
C GLN A 190 -15.12 -3.94 2.87
N ALA A 191 -14.19 -3.39 2.10
CA ALA A 191 -14.29 -3.31 0.64
C ALA A 191 -14.17 -4.68 -0.04
N PHE A 192 -13.35 -5.59 0.48
CA PHE A 192 -12.96 -6.82 -0.22
C PHE A 192 -13.38 -8.12 0.48
N HIS A 193 -14.09 -8.09 1.62
CA HIS A 193 -14.45 -9.30 2.36
C HIS A 193 -15.26 -10.34 1.56
N GLU A 194 -16.00 -9.91 0.54
CA GLU A 194 -16.80 -10.78 -0.33
C GLU A 194 -15.96 -11.45 -1.44
N GLU A 195 -14.75 -10.95 -1.72
CA GLU A 195 -13.91 -11.42 -2.81
C GLU A 195 -13.07 -12.65 -2.40
N LYS A 196 -13.52 -13.85 -2.81
CA LYS A 196 -12.96 -15.13 -2.37
C LYS A 196 -11.54 -15.41 -2.89
N SER A 197 -11.16 -14.81 -4.02
CA SER A 197 -9.85 -14.96 -4.66
C SER A 197 -8.76 -14.11 -4.00
N ILE A 198 -9.12 -13.24 -3.06
CA ILE A 198 -8.24 -12.25 -2.46
C ILE A 198 -7.78 -12.69 -1.07
N THR A 199 -6.54 -12.37 -0.74
CA THR A 199 -6.03 -12.48 0.63
C THR A 199 -5.87 -11.08 1.20
N ILE A 200 -6.58 -10.81 2.29
CA ILE A 200 -6.49 -9.52 2.97
C ILE A 200 -5.56 -9.68 4.16
N GLY A 201 -4.41 -9.01 4.12
CA GLY A 201 -3.42 -9.07 5.17
C GLY A 201 -2.42 -7.93 5.11
N SER A 202 -1.96 -7.49 6.27
CA SER A 202 -0.99 -6.41 6.43
C SER A 202 0.13 -6.85 7.36
N VAL A 203 1.32 -6.28 7.17
CA VAL A 203 2.42 -6.35 8.14
C VAL A 203 2.79 -4.93 8.46
N ILE A 204 2.68 -4.52 9.72
CA ILE A 204 3.04 -3.15 10.14
C ILE A 204 3.88 -3.19 11.41
N PRO A 205 4.67 -2.15 11.74
CA PRO A 205 5.38 -2.11 13.02
C PRO A 205 4.39 -2.10 14.18
N GLY A 206 4.72 -2.82 15.24
CA GLY A 206 3.86 -2.93 16.41
C GLY A 206 4.36 -3.98 17.38
N SER A 207 4.61 -3.57 18.62
CA SER A 207 5.08 -4.40 19.73
C SER A 207 3.99 -4.84 20.70
N THR A 208 2.79 -4.26 20.61
CA THR A 208 1.67 -4.57 21.50
C THR A 208 0.41 -4.91 20.72
N LEU A 209 -0.35 -5.87 21.23
CA LEU A 209 -1.62 -6.27 20.65
C LEU A 209 -2.67 -5.16 20.90
N PRO A 210 -3.36 -4.65 19.85
CA PRO A 210 -4.42 -3.67 20.05
C PRO A 210 -5.58 -4.20 20.91
N GLU A 211 -6.18 -3.35 21.75
CA GLU A 211 -7.26 -3.74 22.69
C GLU A 211 -8.49 -4.35 22.00
N VAL A 212 -8.72 -4.00 20.72
CA VAL A 212 -9.81 -4.56 19.91
C VAL A 212 -9.69 -6.07 19.68
N PHE A 213 -8.50 -6.65 19.88
CA PHE A 213 -8.27 -8.09 19.88
C PHE A 213 -8.48 -8.63 21.31
N ASN A 214 -9.71 -9.04 21.60
CA ASN A 214 -10.16 -9.42 22.94
C ASN A 214 -9.86 -10.88 23.32
N ASN A 215 -9.49 -11.73 22.37
CA ASN A 215 -9.11 -13.12 22.63
C ASN A 215 -7.60 -13.28 22.58
N GLN A 216 -6.92 -12.79 23.62
CA GLN A 216 -5.45 -12.72 23.69
C GLN A 216 -4.86 -13.98 24.28
N TYR A 217 -3.71 -14.40 23.75
CA TYR A 217 -2.97 -15.56 24.27
C TYR A 217 -1.48 -15.32 24.18
N ASP A 218 -0.77 -15.72 25.24
CA ASP A 218 0.68 -15.76 25.24
C ASP A 218 1.16 -16.96 24.41
N TRP A 219 2.24 -16.73 23.65
CA TRP A 219 2.86 -17.76 22.84
C TRP A 219 3.73 -18.67 23.72
N THR A 220 3.47 -19.99 23.69
CA THR A 220 4.12 -20.97 24.58
C THR A 220 4.77 -22.18 23.87
N GLY A 221 4.96 -22.16 22.53
CA GLY A 221 5.60 -23.30 21.85
C GLY A 221 5.96 -23.06 20.38
N ASN A 222 6.62 -24.00 19.69
CA ASN A 222 7.07 -23.80 18.29
C ASN A 222 5.96 -23.95 17.23
N TYR A 223 4.73 -24.26 17.65
CA TYR A 223 3.58 -24.49 16.77
C TYR A 223 2.30 -24.22 17.57
N VAL A 224 1.43 -23.33 17.09
CA VAL A 224 0.09 -23.16 17.67
C VAL A 224 -0.94 -23.29 16.57
N SER A 225 -1.44 -24.52 16.39
CA SER A 225 -2.74 -24.72 15.79
C SER A 225 -3.80 -24.56 16.88
N LYS A 226 -4.41 -23.37 17.00
CA LYS A 226 -5.51 -23.18 17.94
C LYS A 226 -6.84 -23.16 17.20
N SER A 227 -7.76 -24.04 17.63
CA SER A 227 -9.15 -23.94 17.21
C SER A 227 -9.77 -22.68 17.79
N ILE A 228 -10.44 -21.91 16.94
CA ILE A 228 -11.26 -20.78 17.36
C ILE A 228 -12.69 -21.31 17.48
N ASP A 229 -13.29 -21.26 18.67
CA ASP A 229 -14.69 -21.64 18.86
C ASP A 229 -15.60 -20.59 18.20
N THR A 230 -16.25 -20.95 17.10
CA THR A 230 -17.18 -20.08 16.37
C THR A 230 -18.62 -20.18 16.87
N SER A 231 -18.91 -21.05 17.83
CA SER A 231 -20.26 -21.22 18.39
C SER A 231 -20.91 -19.89 18.82
N PRO A 232 -20.17 -18.91 19.40
CA PRO A 232 -20.75 -17.62 19.77
C PRO A 232 -21.26 -16.76 18.62
N VAL A 233 -20.79 -16.98 17.39
CA VAL A 233 -21.07 -16.11 16.21
C VAL A 233 -21.72 -16.84 15.05
N MET A 234 -21.78 -18.18 15.07
CA MET A 234 -22.21 -19.01 13.94
C MET A 234 -23.63 -18.69 13.44
N HIS A 235 -24.50 -18.20 14.32
CA HIS A 235 -25.89 -17.85 14.01
C HIS A 235 -26.10 -16.37 13.66
N ASP A 236 -25.07 -15.52 13.76
CA ASP A 236 -25.19 -14.11 13.36
C ASP A 236 -24.95 -13.98 11.84
N GLU A 237 -25.97 -13.56 11.09
CA GLU A 237 -25.87 -13.34 9.64
C GLU A 237 -25.01 -12.13 9.27
N ARG A 238 -24.75 -11.23 10.24
CA ARG A 238 -23.87 -10.07 10.05
C ARG A 238 -22.41 -10.44 10.25
N TRP A 239 -22.10 -11.60 10.82
CA TRP A 239 -20.73 -12.08 10.97
C TRP A 239 -20.13 -12.40 9.60
N ILE A 240 -19.02 -11.73 9.26
CA ILE A 240 -18.34 -11.88 7.96
C ILE A 240 -17.01 -12.62 8.04
N GLY A 241 -16.44 -12.78 9.25
CA GLY A 241 -15.17 -13.46 9.42
C GLY A 241 -14.46 -13.13 10.73
N ALA A 242 -13.19 -13.51 10.81
CA ALA A 242 -12.32 -13.22 11.94
C ALA A 242 -11.11 -12.41 11.48
N GLU A 243 -10.70 -11.47 12.31
CA GLU A 243 -9.44 -10.75 12.16
C GLU A 243 -8.42 -11.30 13.14
N LEU A 244 -7.28 -11.75 12.64
CA LEU A 244 -6.16 -12.22 13.44
C LEU A 244 -5.09 -11.15 13.50
N CYS A 245 -4.45 -11.07 14.66
CA CYS A 245 -3.31 -10.22 14.92
C CYS A 245 -2.23 -11.02 15.64
N VAL A 246 -1.01 -10.99 15.10
CA VAL A 246 0.14 -11.68 15.67
C VAL A 246 1.27 -10.68 15.84
N ILE A 247 1.80 -10.56 17.04
CA ILE A 247 3.03 -9.83 17.33
C ILE A 247 4.18 -10.80 17.19
N PHE A 248 5.12 -10.45 16.31
CA PHE A 248 6.26 -11.28 16.01
C PHE A 248 7.53 -10.44 15.83
N THR A 249 8.66 -11.09 16.05
CA THR A 249 9.99 -10.58 15.75
C THR A 249 10.66 -11.55 14.80
N VAL A 250 11.48 -11.05 13.90
CA VAL A 250 12.31 -11.91 13.06
C VAL A 250 13.74 -11.85 13.57
N PRO A 251 14.22 -12.88 14.31
CA PRO A 251 15.62 -12.95 14.69
C PRO A 251 16.49 -12.92 13.43
N CYS A 252 17.57 -12.16 13.49
CA CYS A 252 18.39 -11.75 12.35
C CYS A 252 18.79 -12.93 11.41
N TYR A 253 18.98 -12.64 10.11
CA TYR A 253 19.38 -13.56 9.02
C TYR A 253 18.38 -14.62 8.55
N ILE A 254 17.15 -14.20 8.22
CA ILE A 254 16.08 -15.17 7.98
C ILE A 254 15.21 -14.76 6.78
N ARG A 255 14.96 -15.71 5.88
CA ARG A 255 14.01 -15.59 4.77
C ARG A 255 12.60 -15.57 5.35
N ILE A 256 11.73 -14.64 4.98
CA ILE A 256 10.35 -14.63 5.48
C ILE A 256 9.42 -15.04 4.33
N PRO A 257 8.75 -16.21 4.37
CA PRO A 257 7.75 -16.62 3.41
C PRO A 257 6.38 -16.20 3.94
N VAL A 258 6.15 -14.90 4.11
CA VAL A 258 4.83 -14.36 4.46
C VAL A 258 4.25 -13.80 3.16
N GLY A 259 3.79 -14.63 2.22
CA GLY A 259 3.16 -14.17 0.97
C GLY A 259 3.99 -13.26 0.04
N PHE A 260 5.20 -12.86 0.43
CA PHE A 260 6.01 -11.86 -0.25
C PHE A 260 6.74 -12.45 -1.47
N TYR A 261 6.12 -12.40 -2.64
CA TYR A 261 6.82 -12.58 -3.90
C TYR A 261 7.71 -11.35 -4.15
N GLY A 262 8.96 -11.33 -3.70
CA GLY A 262 9.85 -10.28 -4.19
C GLY A 262 11.24 -10.07 -3.62
N ASN A 263 11.59 -10.51 -2.40
CA ASN A 263 12.91 -10.17 -1.85
C ASN A 263 13.59 -11.32 -1.10
N ARG A 264 14.64 -11.88 -1.71
CA ARG A 264 15.37 -13.06 -1.22
C ARG A 264 16.44 -12.75 -0.16
N GLN A 265 16.54 -11.50 0.32
CA GLN A 265 17.49 -11.06 1.35
C GLN A 265 16.87 -9.94 2.20
N LEU A 266 16.09 -10.28 3.21
CA LEU A 266 15.60 -9.33 4.22
C LEU A 266 16.52 -9.41 5.44
N VAL A 267 17.16 -8.29 5.79
CA VAL A 267 17.88 -8.16 7.07
C VAL A 267 16.92 -7.53 8.05
N SER A 268 16.49 -8.28 9.06
CA SER A 268 15.67 -7.76 10.16
C SER A 268 16.55 -6.95 11.12
N ASP A 269 16.05 -5.81 11.58
CA ASP A 269 16.63 -5.01 12.66
C ASP A 269 16.30 -5.54 14.06
N GLY A 270 15.52 -6.63 14.14
CA GLY A 270 15.06 -7.21 15.40
C GLY A 270 13.89 -6.47 16.05
N SER A 271 13.27 -5.53 15.33
CA SER A 271 12.05 -4.85 15.80
C SER A 271 10.84 -5.78 15.74
N ASP A 272 9.83 -5.41 16.53
CA ASP A 272 8.55 -6.10 16.55
C ASP A 272 7.64 -5.61 15.42
N HIS A 273 6.92 -6.57 14.84
CA HIS A 273 5.93 -6.33 13.82
C HIS A 273 4.62 -7.00 14.22
N MET A 274 3.55 -6.38 13.75
CA MET A 274 2.19 -6.86 13.85
C MET A 274 1.75 -7.38 12.48
N TRP A 275 1.49 -8.67 12.41
CA TRP A 275 0.84 -9.30 11.26
C TRP A 275 -0.66 -9.32 11.48
N LEU A 276 -1.38 -8.76 10.52
CA LEU A 276 -2.83 -8.62 10.51
C LEU A 276 -3.37 -9.47 9.36
N SER A 277 -4.34 -10.33 9.63
CA SER A 277 -4.96 -11.18 8.59
C SER A 277 -6.47 -11.22 8.75
N PHE A 278 -7.21 -11.17 7.64
CA PHE A 278 -8.64 -11.45 7.63
C PHE A 278 -8.88 -12.89 7.17
N GLN A 279 -9.76 -13.60 7.88
CA GLN A 279 -10.26 -14.89 7.47
C GLN A 279 -11.77 -14.78 7.24
N PRO A 280 -12.25 -14.92 5.99
CA PRO A 280 -13.67 -14.83 5.70
C PRO A 280 -14.43 -16.00 6.31
N ARG A 281 -15.69 -15.75 6.68
CA ARG A 281 -16.61 -16.73 7.29
C ARG A 281 -16.63 -18.05 6.52
N ASP A 282 -16.73 -18.01 5.20
CA ASP A 282 -16.77 -19.21 4.36
C ASP A 282 -15.52 -20.08 4.55
N ARG A 283 -14.32 -19.49 4.55
CA ARG A 283 -13.07 -20.24 4.78
C ARG A 283 -12.99 -20.81 6.20
N ILE A 284 -13.52 -20.10 7.20
CA ILE A 284 -13.54 -20.58 8.59
C ILE A 284 -14.49 -21.79 8.73
N LEU A 285 -15.59 -21.82 7.99
CA LEU A 285 -16.60 -22.88 8.03
C LEU A 285 -16.26 -24.08 7.13
N ASP A 286 -15.56 -23.87 6.00
CA ASP A 286 -15.14 -24.93 5.07
C ASP A 286 -14.07 -25.87 5.66
N GLY A 287 -13.36 -25.42 6.69
CA GLY A 287 -12.52 -26.30 7.50
C GLY A 287 -13.39 -27.22 8.34
N LEU A 288 -13.39 -28.53 8.04
CA LEU A 288 -14.00 -29.61 8.85
C LEU A 288 -13.58 -29.63 10.34
N ASN A 289 -12.68 -28.74 10.74
CA ASN A 289 -12.50 -28.28 12.10
C ASN A 289 -12.44 -26.75 12.07
N LEU A 290 -13.17 -26.09 12.98
CA LEU A 290 -13.13 -24.65 13.27
C LEU A 290 -11.73 -24.21 13.77
N LYS A 291 -10.71 -24.35 12.93
CA LYS A 291 -9.29 -24.21 13.23
C LYS A 291 -8.65 -23.28 12.23
N CYS A 292 -8.40 -22.04 12.65
CA CYS A 292 -7.49 -21.17 11.94
C CYS A 292 -6.05 -21.56 12.33
N TYR A 293 -5.27 -22.03 11.36
CA TYR A 293 -3.86 -22.34 11.59
C TYR A 293 -3.03 -21.10 11.29
N ILE A 294 -2.38 -20.56 12.32
CA ILE A 294 -1.30 -19.60 12.12
C ILE A 294 -0.04 -20.42 11.84
N VAL A 295 0.24 -20.67 10.56
CA VAL A 295 1.50 -21.31 10.15
C VAL A 295 2.55 -20.22 9.99
N LEU A 296 3.34 -20.01 11.04
CA LEU A 296 4.53 -19.17 10.99
C LEU A 296 5.74 -20.09 10.91
N GLY A 297 6.40 -20.12 9.75
CA GLY A 297 7.70 -20.78 9.60
C GLY A 297 7.71 -22.15 8.94
N GLU A 298 7.12 -22.32 7.76
CA GLU A 298 7.46 -23.46 6.91
C GLU A 298 8.24 -23.03 5.67
N GLY A 299 9.56 -22.93 5.89
CA GLY A 299 10.60 -22.96 4.87
C GLY A 299 11.94 -23.23 5.56
N PRO A 300 12.88 -23.99 4.96
CA PRO A 300 14.21 -24.11 5.53
C PRO A 300 14.86 -22.72 5.68
N GLY A 301 15.25 -22.38 6.91
CA GLY A 301 15.90 -21.10 7.24
C GLY A 301 14.96 -19.95 7.61
N VAL A 302 13.75 -20.25 8.12
CA VAL A 302 12.75 -19.27 8.57
C VAL A 302 12.46 -19.44 10.07
N HIS A 303 13.10 -18.65 10.96
CA HIS A 303 12.69 -18.54 12.36
C HIS A 303 11.98 -17.21 12.57
N VAL A 304 10.71 -17.27 12.94
CA VAL A 304 9.93 -16.13 13.43
C VAL A 304 9.67 -16.37 14.91
N GLU A 305 10.01 -15.41 15.75
CA GLU A 305 9.68 -15.45 17.17
C GLU A 305 8.33 -14.79 17.36
N VAL A 306 7.32 -15.57 17.73
CA VAL A 306 5.99 -15.06 18.05
C VAL A 306 5.96 -14.70 19.53
N LYS A 307 5.51 -13.49 19.84
CA LYS A 307 5.41 -13.01 21.23
C LYS A 307 4.02 -13.22 21.79
N THR A 308 3.02 -12.74 21.06
CA THR A 308 1.61 -12.83 21.45
C THR A 308 0.73 -12.81 20.21
N TYR A 309 -0.50 -13.29 20.35
CA TYR A 309 -1.50 -13.19 19.30
C TYR A 309 -2.89 -13.02 19.89
N GLY A 310 -3.80 -12.53 19.07
CA GLY A 310 -5.21 -12.56 19.37
C GLY A 310 -6.07 -12.45 18.13
N TYR A 311 -7.36 -12.61 18.32
CA TYR A 311 -8.33 -12.46 17.25
C TYR A 311 -9.57 -11.71 17.74
N ARG A 312 -10.31 -11.15 16.79
CA ARG A 312 -11.63 -10.57 16.99
C ARG A 312 -12.58 -10.99 15.88
N TRP A 313 -13.88 -10.98 16.18
CA TRP A 313 -14.92 -11.19 15.19
C TRP A 313 -15.19 -9.91 14.40
N VAL A 314 -15.42 -10.05 13.10
CA VAL A 314 -15.74 -8.92 12.21
C VAL A 314 -17.16 -9.08 11.70
N TYR A 315 -17.89 -7.97 11.69
CA TYR A 315 -19.29 -7.91 11.28
C TYR A 315 -19.48 -6.87 10.17
N LYS A 316 -20.52 -7.02 9.36
CA LYS A 316 -20.88 -6.09 8.26
C LYS A 316 -20.96 -4.63 8.71
N ASP A 317 -21.32 -4.39 9.97
CA ASP A 317 -21.56 -3.07 10.56
C ASP A 317 -20.42 -2.56 11.44
N ASP A 318 -19.21 -3.14 11.40
CA ASP A 318 -18.10 -2.77 12.29
C ASP A 318 -17.87 -1.23 12.29
N PRO A 319 -18.13 -0.53 13.42
CA PRO A 319 -18.17 0.94 13.47
C PRO A 319 -16.82 1.60 13.24
N THR A 320 -15.73 0.83 13.27
CA THR A 320 -14.37 1.30 13.06
C THR A 320 -14.16 1.94 11.68
N CYS A 321 -14.99 1.61 10.68
CA CYS A 321 -15.01 2.29 9.37
C CYS A 321 -15.91 3.54 9.31
N LYS A 322 -16.95 3.65 10.14
CA LYS A 322 -17.95 4.74 10.06
C LYS A 322 -17.49 6.04 10.76
N ARG A 323 -16.48 5.98 11.63
CA ARG A 323 -16.12 7.09 12.55
C ARG A 323 -15.45 8.32 11.93
N LYS A 324 -15.13 8.38 10.63
CA LYS A 324 -14.52 9.60 10.02
C LYS A 324 -15.43 10.39 9.09
N HIS A 325 -16.59 9.87 8.66
CA HIS A 325 -17.53 10.68 7.88
C HIS A 325 -18.18 11.79 8.74
N LEU A 326 -18.54 11.48 9.99
CA LEU A 326 -19.19 12.44 10.90
C LEU A 326 -18.26 13.52 11.47
N ALA A 327 -16.93 13.31 11.48
CA ALA A 327 -15.98 14.28 12.03
C ALA A 327 -15.60 15.39 11.03
N ILE A 328 -15.68 15.12 9.73
CA ILE A 328 -15.34 16.10 8.69
C ILE A 328 -16.54 17.05 8.46
N GLU A 329 -17.76 16.53 8.40
CA GLU A 329 -18.98 17.34 8.27
C GLU A 329 -19.20 18.33 9.44
N GLN A 330 -18.80 17.96 10.67
CA GLN A 330 -18.90 18.87 11.83
C GLN A 330 -17.82 19.97 11.85
N SER A 331 -16.69 19.76 11.17
CA SER A 331 -15.63 20.77 11.05
C SER A 331 -15.90 21.79 9.94
N GLU A 332 -16.51 21.35 8.82
CA GLU A 332 -16.89 22.24 7.71
C GLU A 332 -18.20 23.01 7.98
N GLY A 333 -19.13 22.44 8.74
CA GLY A 333 -20.36 23.13 9.15
C GLY A 333 -20.14 24.27 10.16
N SER A 334 -19.08 24.20 10.98
CA SER A 334 -18.83 25.19 12.04
C SER A 334 -17.96 26.39 11.61
N THR A 335 -17.31 26.33 10.44
CA THR A 335 -16.55 27.45 9.88
C THR A 335 -17.36 28.36 8.95
N LEU A 336 -18.48 27.87 8.40
CA LEU A 336 -19.37 28.65 7.53
C LEU A 336 -20.40 29.49 8.31
N GLU A 337 -20.78 29.13 9.53
CA GLU A 337 -21.73 29.91 10.34
C GLU A 337 -21.10 31.07 11.14
N LYS A 338 -19.77 31.14 11.25
CA LYS A 338 -19.06 32.21 11.97
C LYS A 338 -18.46 33.33 11.10
N ARG A 339 -18.66 33.30 9.78
CA ARG A 339 -18.23 34.37 8.85
C ARG A 339 -19.37 35.21 8.26
N GLY A 340 -20.60 35.03 8.73
CA GLY A 340 -21.80 35.70 8.20
C GLY A 340 -22.36 36.86 9.04
N LYS A 341 -21.64 37.35 10.05
CA LYS A 341 -22.04 38.51 10.86
C LYS A 341 -20.78 39.28 11.26
N ASP A 342 -20.40 40.24 10.43
CA ASP A 342 -19.63 41.45 10.76
C ASP A 342 -18.99 42.00 9.48
N ALA A 343 -19.73 42.81 8.73
CA ALA A 343 -19.22 43.88 7.86
C ALA A 343 -20.39 44.56 7.12
N ALA A 344 -21.03 45.53 7.76
CA ALA A 344 -21.74 46.60 7.10
C ALA A 344 -21.12 47.92 7.57
N TYR A 345 -20.98 48.88 6.64
CA TYR A 345 -20.31 50.19 6.72
C TYR A 345 -18.77 50.12 6.60
N SER A 346 -18.07 50.89 5.74
CA SER A 346 -18.47 52.04 4.93
C SER A 346 -17.63 52.16 3.66
N SER A 347 -18.24 52.78 2.66
CA SER A 347 -17.68 53.37 1.44
C SER A 347 -16.43 54.23 1.68
N GLN A 348 -15.44 54.15 0.77
CA GLN A 348 -15.09 55.29 -0.10
C GLN A 348 -13.98 54.92 -1.12
N GLU A 349 -14.06 55.65 -2.22
CA GLU A 349 -13.24 55.62 -3.44
C GLU A 349 -11.73 55.75 -3.17
N ASN A 350 -10.91 55.12 -4.03
CA ASN A 350 -9.87 55.83 -4.79
C ASN A 350 -9.18 54.92 -5.83
N THR A 351 -9.35 55.35 -7.08
CA THR A 351 -8.54 55.10 -8.30
C THR A 351 -7.04 55.36 -8.03
N ILE A 352 -6.04 54.64 -8.59
CA ILE A 352 -5.26 54.97 -9.81
C ILE A 352 -4.11 53.93 -9.99
N ASN A 353 -4.16 53.19 -11.10
CA ASN A 353 -3.19 53.08 -12.21
C ASN A 353 -1.63 53.16 -12.07
N TRP A 354 -0.98 52.15 -12.70
CA TRP A 354 0.32 52.04 -13.41
C TRP A 354 1.65 52.44 -12.75
N LEU A 355 2.65 51.53 -12.75
CA LEU A 355 3.75 51.49 -13.76
C LEU A 355 4.84 50.45 -13.42
N GLN A 356 5.51 50.03 -14.51
CA GLN A 356 6.70 49.20 -14.60
C GLN A 356 7.91 49.77 -13.84
N ASN A 357 8.69 48.88 -13.23
CA ASN A 357 10.12 48.67 -13.55
C ASN A 357 10.60 47.35 -12.95
#